data_AF-A0A9D5Q4H2-F1
#
_entry.id   AF-A0A9D5Q4H2-F1
#
_cell.length_a   1.000
_cell.length_b   1.000
_cell.length_c   1.000
_cell.angle_alpha   90.00
_cell.angle_beta   90.00
_cell.angle_gamma   90.00
#
_symmetry.space_group_name_H-M   'P 1'
#
loop_
_entity.id
_entity.type
_entity.pdbx_description
1 polymer ?
#
loop_
_entity_poly.entity_id
_entity_poly.type
_entity_poly.pdbx_seq_one_letter_code
_entity_poly.pdbx_strand_id
1 'polypeptide(L)'
;MEEVKRMKYVRSHTVRMLGKGIMTVSLIVMISMFASGIAAQTSEVNDQGITLFVETKLLADDMVSSHLIDIETTNGIVTLSGSVYHLLARDQAIRIAESVKGVRGVVDKLTVTPVLRSDAEIKKDVSMALAEDPATELYDVSVTVIEGIVTLDGRVESQAEKKLAAEVTKGVKGVKDIINDIGIVYPTERSGEEIQPEIEHRLELNPYVDEELIEVQVEDATVTLSGVVGSVAEKNHAYNDAWVAGVEEVDDSGLKVEWITADQGRRKSLAVVRTDEEIRQAVEDAFIYDARVFSFAIDVNVRNATVILDGVVDNLRAKRAAAEDARNAVGVWRVKNYIKVRPEAPLSDDDIAQKVSQALMRDPVVERYEISVRVFNHKVYLDGSVDSYYEKYHAEDVTSRVAGVVDIRNLLVVVDEWAWKSDQAIKEDIEDDLYWSYFVDNEEITVTVDEGVATLTGTVESWNEHAAAIKSAFEGGAKSVRSYLKIKSTPGYYPMYQPRRHRYSYHR
;
A
#
# COMPACT_ATOMS: atom_id res chain seq x y z
N MET A 1 2.26 -58.52 -2.85
CA MET A 1 0.98 -58.98 -3.40
C MET A 1 -0.03 -58.83 -2.27
N GLU A 2 -0.69 -57.67 -2.24
CA GLU A 2 -2.07 -57.49 -2.75
C GLU A 2 -3.06 -58.09 -1.73
N GLU A 3 -4.17 -57.50 -1.31
CA GLU A 3 -5.03 -56.41 -1.78
C GLU A 3 -6.12 -56.29 -0.65
N VAL A 4 -6.48 -55.11 -0.13
CA VAL A 4 -7.61 -54.25 -0.56
C VAL A 4 -8.94 -54.38 0.24
N LYS A 5 -9.38 -53.21 0.74
CA LYS A 5 -10.75 -52.61 0.86
C LYS A 5 -11.85 -53.36 1.62
N ARG A 6 -12.42 -52.75 2.68
CA ARG A 6 -13.41 -51.62 2.77
C ARG A 6 -14.88 -52.02 2.56
N MET A 7 -15.68 -51.45 3.48
CA MET A 7 -17.05 -50.94 3.34
C MET A 7 -18.24 -51.91 3.27
N LYS A 8 -19.06 -51.82 4.34
CA LYS A 8 -20.52 -51.77 4.26
C LYS A 8 -21.02 -50.81 5.34
N TYR A 9 -21.91 -49.89 5.01
CA TYR A 9 -23.22 -49.80 5.65
C TYR A 9 -24.16 -48.86 4.89
N VAL A 10 -25.36 -49.35 4.60
CA VAL A 10 -26.43 -48.69 3.85
C VAL A 10 -27.72 -48.77 4.69
N ARG A 11 -28.37 -47.60 4.81
CA ARG A 11 -29.81 -47.27 4.98
C ARG A 11 -30.67 -47.75 6.16
N SER A 12 -31.25 -46.70 6.76
CA SER A 12 -32.68 -46.42 7.03
C SER A 12 -33.30 -46.95 8.34
N HIS A 13 -34.01 -46.06 9.04
CA HIS A 13 -35.46 -46.17 9.24
C HIS A 13 -36.08 -44.82 9.67
N THR A 14 -37.31 -44.63 9.20
CA THR A 14 -38.27 -43.51 9.30
C THR A 14 -38.86 -43.27 10.69
N VAL A 15 -39.23 -42.02 11.04
CA VAL A 15 -40.39 -41.70 11.92
C VAL A 15 -41.12 -40.43 11.44
N ARG A 16 -42.45 -40.53 11.49
CA ARG A 16 -43.52 -39.60 11.07
C ARG A 16 -43.66 -38.32 11.91
N MET A 17 -44.19 -37.29 11.24
CA MET A 17 -44.78 -36.04 11.76
C MET A 17 -45.83 -36.21 12.86
N LEU A 18 -45.93 -35.24 13.78
CA LEU A 18 -47.11 -34.35 13.98
C LEU A 18 -46.89 -33.34 15.14
N GLY A 19 -47.22 -32.06 14.91
CA GLY A 19 -47.87 -31.24 15.95
C GLY A 19 -47.22 -29.92 16.43
N LYS A 20 -47.34 -28.86 15.62
CA LYS A 20 -47.67 -27.44 15.95
C LYS A 20 -47.02 -26.73 17.17
N GLY A 21 -46.34 -25.61 16.90
CA GLY A 21 -46.10 -24.49 17.83
C GLY A 21 -45.38 -23.33 17.14
N ILE A 22 -46.03 -22.17 17.09
CA ILE A 22 -45.76 -20.99 16.23
C ILE A 22 -44.68 -20.08 16.81
N MET A 23 -43.70 -19.64 16.00
CA MET A 23 -43.19 -18.26 15.89
C MET A 23 -41.93 -18.22 15.00
N THR A 24 -42.11 -17.94 13.71
CA THR A 24 -41.05 -17.41 12.83
C THR A 24 -41.67 -16.31 11.98
N VAL A 25 -41.34 -15.06 12.29
CA VAL A 25 -41.44 -13.94 11.35
C VAL A 25 -40.02 -13.59 11.00
N SER A 26 -39.59 -14.00 9.81
CA SER A 26 -38.61 -13.33 8.95
C SER A 26 -38.26 -14.29 7.81
N LEU A 27 -38.07 -13.71 6.63
CA LEU A 27 -37.70 -14.35 5.36
C LEU A 27 -38.89 -14.72 4.44
N ILE A 28 -38.74 -14.27 3.19
CA ILE A 28 -39.57 -14.48 1.97
C ILE A 28 -40.56 -13.37 1.67
N VAL A 29 -40.07 -12.31 1.01
CA VAL A 29 -40.66 -11.54 -0.13
C VAL A 29 -39.45 -10.76 -0.72
N MET A 30 -39.00 -10.78 -1.98
CA MET A 30 -39.53 -11.21 -3.28
C MET A 30 -38.32 -11.50 -4.19
N ILE A 31 -38.18 -12.74 -4.67
CA ILE A 31 -37.46 -13.06 -5.91
C ILE A 31 -38.56 -13.22 -6.97
N SER A 32 -38.71 -12.26 -7.88
CA SER A 32 -39.20 -12.50 -9.25
C SER A 32 -39.34 -11.20 -10.06
N MET A 33 -38.85 -11.26 -11.30
CA MET A 33 -39.05 -10.35 -12.44
C MET A 33 -38.26 -9.03 -12.46
N PHE A 34 -36.98 -9.13 -12.83
CA PHE A 34 -36.41 -8.28 -13.90
C PHE A 34 -35.48 -9.13 -14.77
N ALA A 35 -36.07 -9.88 -15.70
CA ALA A 35 -35.39 -10.31 -16.91
C ALA A 35 -35.70 -9.28 -17.98
N SER A 36 -34.92 -8.21 -18.01
CA SER A 36 -34.87 -7.23 -19.10
C SER A 36 -33.45 -6.71 -19.13
N GLY A 37 -32.83 -6.78 -20.31
CA GLY A 37 -31.38 -6.75 -20.50
C GLY A 37 -30.67 -5.67 -19.70
N ILE A 38 -29.62 -6.09 -19.00
CA ILE A 38 -28.56 -5.19 -18.54
C ILE A 38 -27.79 -4.82 -19.81
N ALA A 39 -28.28 -3.78 -20.49
CA ALA A 39 -27.37 -2.94 -21.25
C ALA A 39 -26.39 -2.38 -20.21
N ALA A 40 -25.08 -2.53 -20.46
CA ALA A 40 -24.04 -1.89 -19.68
C ALA A 40 -24.41 -0.41 -19.51
N GLN A 41 -24.94 -0.08 -18.33
CA GLN A 41 -25.28 1.28 -17.99
C GLN A 41 -23.94 1.91 -17.67
N THR A 42 -23.46 2.79 -18.55
CA THR A 42 -22.28 3.61 -18.29
C THR A 42 -22.53 4.31 -16.95
N SER A 43 -21.84 3.85 -15.90
CA SER A 43 -22.00 4.36 -14.55
C SER A 43 -21.52 5.80 -14.55
N GLU A 44 -22.46 6.74 -14.61
CA GLU A 44 -22.18 8.14 -14.35
C GLU A 44 -21.55 8.23 -12.96
N VAL A 45 -20.38 8.87 -12.85
CA VAL A 45 -19.67 9.04 -11.57
C VAL A 45 -20.54 9.91 -10.66
N ASN A 46 -21.37 9.24 -9.87
CA ASN A 46 -22.29 9.83 -8.90
C ASN A 46 -22.05 9.21 -7.52
N ASP A 47 -22.60 9.82 -6.48
CA ASP A 47 -22.34 9.40 -5.09
C ASP A 47 -22.77 7.95 -4.82
N GLN A 48 -23.80 7.45 -5.49
CA GLN A 48 -24.25 6.07 -5.33
C GLN A 48 -23.24 5.09 -5.93
N GLY A 49 -22.73 5.38 -7.13
CA GLY A 49 -21.68 4.59 -7.78
C GLY A 49 -20.38 4.61 -6.99
N ILE A 50 -19.97 5.78 -6.49
CA ILE A 50 -18.81 5.92 -5.61
C ILE A 50 -18.97 5.06 -4.35
N THR A 51 -20.11 5.18 -3.66
CA THR A 51 -20.39 4.41 -2.43
C THR A 51 -20.30 2.90 -2.69
N LEU A 52 -20.97 2.41 -3.74
CA LEU A 52 -20.97 1.00 -4.10
C LEU A 52 -19.56 0.49 -4.41
N PHE A 53 -18.75 1.31 -5.11
CA PHE A 53 -17.41 0.91 -5.49
C PHE A 53 -16.44 0.91 -4.30
N VAL A 54 -16.52 1.91 -3.42
CA VAL A 54 -15.77 1.90 -2.15
C VAL A 54 -16.15 0.67 -1.33
N GLU A 55 -17.45 0.38 -1.19
CA GLU A 55 -17.94 -0.82 -0.49
C GLU A 55 -17.38 -2.10 -1.09
N THR A 56 -17.40 -2.22 -2.42
CA THR A 56 -16.84 -3.37 -3.15
C THR A 56 -15.35 -3.54 -2.88
N LYS A 57 -14.58 -2.45 -2.89
CA LYS A 57 -13.14 -2.47 -2.60
C LYS A 57 -12.84 -2.85 -1.16
N LEU A 58 -13.57 -2.31 -0.18
CA LEU A 58 -13.42 -2.69 1.22
C LEU A 58 -13.81 -4.16 1.46
N LEU A 59 -14.84 -4.67 0.76
CA LEU A 59 -15.23 -6.09 0.81
C LEU A 59 -14.16 -7.03 0.26
N ALA A 60 -13.34 -6.55 -0.68
CA ALA A 60 -12.28 -7.32 -1.32
C ALA A 60 -10.89 -7.19 -0.64
N ASP A 61 -10.79 -6.41 0.42
CA ASP A 61 -9.55 -6.18 1.19
C ASP A 61 -9.57 -6.97 2.51
N ASP A 62 -8.69 -7.97 2.61
CA ASP A 62 -8.66 -8.90 3.75
C ASP A 62 -8.22 -8.23 5.08
N MET A 63 -7.57 -7.06 5.04
CA MET A 63 -7.21 -6.33 6.27
C MET A 63 -8.41 -5.58 6.85
N VAL A 64 -9.30 -5.10 5.98
CA VAL A 64 -10.41 -4.25 6.40
C VAL A 64 -11.65 -5.10 6.65
N SER A 65 -12.13 -5.08 7.89
CA SER A 65 -13.42 -5.68 8.25
C SER A 65 -14.58 -4.81 7.76
N SER A 66 -14.82 -4.80 6.46
CA SER A 66 -15.82 -3.97 5.77
C SER A 66 -17.23 -4.09 6.36
N HIS A 67 -17.63 -5.26 6.85
CA HIS A 67 -18.92 -5.48 7.52
C HIS A 67 -19.12 -4.68 8.82
N LEU A 68 -18.07 -4.04 9.35
CA LEU A 68 -18.13 -3.14 10.51
C LEU A 68 -18.02 -1.66 10.12
N ILE A 69 -18.00 -1.36 8.82
CA ILE A 69 -17.82 -0.03 8.27
C ILE A 69 -19.06 0.37 7.48
N ASP A 70 -19.67 1.48 7.90
CA ASP A 70 -20.74 2.14 7.16
C ASP A 70 -20.13 3.24 6.29
N ILE A 71 -20.58 3.30 5.02
CA ILE A 71 -20.07 4.22 4.01
C ILE A 71 -21.22 5.12 3.54
N GLU A 72 -21.02 6.42 3.60
CA GLU A 72 -21.95 7.42 3.06
C GLU A 72 -21.19 8.37 2.13
N THR A 73 -21.71 8.62 0.93
CA THR A 73 -21.12 9.61 0.02
C THR A 73 -22.07 10.77 -0.22
N THR A 74 -21.56 12.00 -0.17
CA THR A 74 -22.32 13.20 -0.54
C THR A 74 -21.43 14.20 -1.27
N ASN A 75 -21.80 14.55 -2.50
CA ASN A 75 -21.05 15.42 -3.41
C ASN A 75 -19.58 14.99 -3.61
N GLY A 76 -19.35 13.67 -3.69
CA GLY A 76 -18.03 13.05 -3.78
C GLY A 76 -17.23 12.99 -2.47
N ILE A 77 -17.79 13.45 -1.34
CA ILE A 77 -17.15 13.31 -0.02
C ILE A 77 -17.62 12.01 0.61
N VAL A 78 -16.69 11.08 0.82
CA VAL A 78 -16.94 9.77 1.45
C VAL A 78 -16.77 9.91 2.95
N THR A 79 -17.77 9.52 3.73
CA THR A 79 -17.67 9.39 5.19
C THR A 79 -17.58 7.91 5.53
N LEU A 80 -16.49 7.53 6.21
CA LEU A 80 -16.30 6.18 6.75
C LEU A 80 -16.63 6.21 8.24
N SER A 81 -17.54 5.37 8.71
CA SER A 81 -17.92 5.29 10.12
C SER A 81 -18.08 3.84 10.58
N GLY A 82 -18.12 3.62 11.89
CA GLY A 82 -18.17 2.27 12.46
C GLY A 82 -16.89 1.94 13.23
N SER A 83 -16.43 0.69 13.15
CA SER A 83 -15.28 0.22 13.94
C SER A 83 -14.30 -0.64 13.17
N VAL A 84 -13.01 -0.53 13.51
CA VAL A 84 -11.93 -1.38 13.00
C VAL A 84 -11.08 -1.91 14.16
N TYR A 85 -10.30 -2.96 13.92
CA TYR A 85 -9.53 -3.63 14.99
C TYR A 85 -8.17 -3.00 15.28
N HIS A 86 -7.60 -2.21 14.38
CA HIS A 86 -6.27 -1.62 14.56
C HIS A 86 -6.06 -0.46 13.58
N LEU A 87 -5.02 0.35 13.83
CA LEU A 87 -4.73 1.56 13.05
C LEU A 87 -4.39 1.27 11.58
N LEU A 88 -3.71 0.16 11.27
CA LEU A 88 -3.39 -0.20 9.88
C LEU A 88 -4.66 -0.43 9.02
N ALA A 89 -5.68 -1.08 9.60
CA ALA A 89 -6.97 -1.26 8.95
C ALA A 89 -7.73 0.06 8.75
N ARG A 90 -7.66 0.99 9.74
CA ARG A 90 -8.24 2.35 9.61
C ARG A 90 -7.63 3.07 8.40
N ASP A 91 -6.30 3.13 8.36
CA ASP A 91 -5.58 3.83 7.31
C ASP A 91 -5.80 3.20 5.93
N GLN A 92 -5.91 1.88 5.86
CA GLN A 92 -6.21 1.19 4.61
C GLN A 92 -7.62 1.48 4.12
N ALA A 93 -8.61 1.51 4.99
CA ALA A 93 -9.97 1.86 4.61
C ALA A 93 -10.02 3.28 4.00
N ILE A 94 -9.28 4.22 4.62
CA ILE A 94 -9.13 5.59 4.10
C ILE A 94 -8.44 5.57 2.73
N ARG A 95 -7.27 4.94 2.60
CA ARG A 95 -6.53 4.87 1.33
C ARG A 95 -7.33 4.24 0.20
N ILE A 96 -8.09 3.19 0.50
CA ILE A 96 -8.99 2.56 -0.48
C ILE A 96 -10.00 3.58 -0.97
N ALA A 97 -10.70 4.26 -0.05
CA ALA A 97 -11.68 5.27 -0.41
C ALA A 97 -11.05 6.43 -1.21
N GLU A 98 -9.88 6.92 -0.82
CA GLU A 98 -9.15 7.99 -1.53
C GLU A 98 -8.72 7.61 -2.96
N SER A 99 -8.53 6.32 -3.23
CA SER A 99 -8.11 5.81 -4.53
C SER A 99 -9.25 5.68 -5.55
N VAL A 100 -10.50 5.77 -5.12
CA VAL A 100 -11.68 5.59 -5.98
C VAL A 100 -11.94 6.86 -6.80
N LYS A 101 -12.05 6.69 -8.12
CA LYS A 101 -12.42 7.76 -9.05
C LYS A 101 -13.72 8.46 -8.62
N GLY A 102 -13.70 9.78 -8.57
CA GLY A 102 -14.84 10.62 -8.18
C GLY A 102 -14.87 11.00 -6.70
N VAL A 103 -14.04 10.37 -5.85
CA VAL A 103 -13.87 10.78 -4.45
C VAL A 103 -13.09 12.10 -4.41
N ARG A 104 -13.66 13.08 -3.70
CA ARG A 104 -13.15 14.45 -3.54
C ARG A 104 -12.58 14.72 -2.14
N GLY A 105 -12.91 13.85 -1.19
CA GLY A 105 -12.41 13.90 0.17
C GLY A 105 -12.94 12.71 0.96
N VAL A 106 -12.21 12.32 2.00
CA VAL A 106 -12.61 11.27 2.94
C VAL A 106 -12.72 11.88 4.33
N VAL A 107 -13.86 11.65 4.99
CA VAL A 107 -14.09 11.99 6.38
C VAL A 107 -14.01 10.71 7.20
N ASP A 108 -12.92 10.57 7.97
CA ASP A 108 -12.72 9.45 8.88
C ASP A 108 -13.50 9.66 10.20
N LYS A 109 -14.46 8.76 10.46
CA LYS A 109 -15.16 8.63 11.75
C LYS A 109 -15.05 7.20 12.29
N LEU A 110 -14.05 6.44 11.85
CA LEU A 110 -13.82 5.07 12.30
C LEU A 110 -13.31 5.05 13.73
N THR A 111 -13.90 4.18 14.55
CA THR A 111 -13.42 3.94 15.91
C THR A 111 -12.51 2.71 15.94
N VAL A 112 -11.27 2.87 16.42
CA VAL A 112 -10.36 1.73 16.56
C VAL A 112 -10.62 1.03 17.89
N THR A 113 -10.83 -0.28 17.81
CA THR A 113 -11.16 -1.18 18.93
C THR A 113 -10.14 -2.32 19.01
N PRO A 114 -8.91 -2.03 19.49
CA PRO A 114 -7.84 -3.02 19.50
C PRO A 114 -8.02 -4.03 20.62
N VAL A 115 -7.24 -5.11 20.55
CA VAL A 115 -7.10 -6.07 21.64
C VAL A 115 -6.70 -5.35 22.92
N LEU A 116 -7.43 -5.59 24.01
CA LEU A 116 -7.17 -4.94 25.29
C LEU A 116 -5.80 -5.36 25.84
N ARG A 117 -4.94 -4.38 26.08
CA ARG A 117 -3.60 -4.54 26.67
C ARG A 117 -3.35 -3.44 27.68
N SER A 118 -2.45 -3.66 28.62
CA SER A 118 -2.07 -2.60 29.56
C SER A 118 -1.21 -1.55 28.86
N ASP A 119 -1.37 -0.29 29.26
CA ASP A 119 -0.56 0.84 28.74
C ASP A 119 0.95 0.59 28.93
N ALA A 120 1.34 -0.11 29.99
CA ALA A 120 2.74 -0.47 30.26
C ALA A 120 3.29 -1.46 29.22
N GLU A 121 2.49 -2.45 28.79
CA GLU A 121 2.87 -3.41 27.75
C GLU A 121 2.92 -2.75 26.37
N ILE A 122 1.93 -1.91 26.05
CA ILE A 122 1.91 -1.15 24.80
C ILE A 122 3.13 -0.24 24.73
N LYS A 123 3.40 0.53 25.80
CA LYS A 123 4.57 1.42 25.87
C LYS A 123 5.87 0.65 25.63
N LYS A 124 6.03 -0.49 26.30
CA LYS A 124 7.23 -1.34 26.13
C LYS A 124 7.39 -1.78 24.67
N ASP A 125 6.33 -2.29 24.05
CA ASP A 125 6.40 -2.82 22.69
C ASP A 125 6.63 -1.71 21.65
N VAL A 126 6.03 -0.53 21.83
CA VAL A 126 6.27 0.64 20.98
C VAL A 126 7.71 1.12 21.12
N SER A 127 8.22 1.28 22.35
CA SER A 127 9.62 1.66 22.57
C SER A 127 10.60 0.63 21.97
N MET A 128 10.29 -0.66 22.07
CA MET A 128 11.09 -1.71 21.42
C MET A 128 11.00 -1.62 19.89
N ALA A 129 9.81 -1.37 19.33
CA ALA A 129 9.64 -1.27 17.88
C ALA A 129 10.45 -0.12 17.26
N LEU A 130 10.43 1.04 17.90
CA LEU A 130 11.21 2.21 17.47
C LEU A 130 12.72 1.98 17.62
N ALA A 131 13.15 1.35 18.71
CA ALA A 131 14.57 1.09 18.98
C ALA A 131 15.17 -0.07 18.16
N GLU A 132 14.34 -0.92 17.56
CA GLU A 132 14.79 -2.07 16.76
C GLU A 132 14.63 -1.88 15.25
N ASP A 133 13.93 -0.83 14.80
CA ASP A 133 13.85 -0.48 13.39
C ASP A 133 15.08 0.39 13.02
N PRO A 134 15.98 -0.07 12.14
CA PRO A 134 17.17 0.67 11.74
C PRO A 134 16.91 2.08 11.21
N ALA A 135 15.71 2.32 10.68
CA ALA A 135 15.37 3.64 10.18
C ALA A 135 15.01 4.62 11.32
N THR A 136 14.59 4.13 12.50
CA THR A 136 14.16 4.98 13.62
C THR A 136 15.02 4.85 14.88
N GLU A 137 15.95 3.91 14.95
CA GLU A 137 16.72 3.59 16.17
C GLU A 137 17.58 4.75 16.70
N LEU A 138 17.91 5.72 15.85
CA LEU A 138 18.69 6.91 16.20
C LEU A 138 17.81 8.12 16.59
N TYR A 139 16.49 8.04 16.44
CA TYR A 139 15.61 9.17 16.71
C TYR A 139 15.48 9.42 18.22
N ASP A 140 15.47 10.67 18.63
CA ASP A 140 15.18 11.07 20.00
C ASP A 140 13.66 11.13 20.20
N VAL A 141 13.04 9.96 20.40
CA VAL A 141 11.59 9.80 20.58
C VAL A 141 11.28 9.15 21.92
N SER A 142 10.45 9.82 22.71
CA SER A 142 9.90 9.31 23.95
C SER A 142 8.43 8.90 23.77
N VAL A 143 8.02 7.88 24.52
CA VAL A 143 6.70 7.25 24.39
C VAL A 143 5.93 7.34 25.70
N THR A 144 4.71 7.84 25.64
CA THR A 144 3.73 7.73 26.73
C THR A 144 2.45 7.09 26.22
N VAL A 145 1.75 6.36 27.10
CA VAL A 145 0.52 5.64 26.72
C VAL A 145 -0.51 5.84 27.82
N ILE A 146 -1.71 6.27 27.43
CA ILE A 146 -2.86 6.45 28.31
C ILE A 146 -4.09 5.88 27.60
N GLU A 147 -4.72 4.87 28.20
CA GLU A 147 -5.92 4.21 27.64
C GLU A 147 -5.72 3.72 26.19
N GLY A 148 -4.53 3.17 25.90
CA GLY A 148 -4.13 2.72 24.56
C GLY A 148 -3.84 3.84 23.54
N ILE A 149 -3.95 5.12 23.92
CA ILE A 149 -3.54 6.25 23.08
C ILE A 149 -2.06 6.50 23.32
N VAL A 150 -1.26 6.42 22.26
CA VAL A 150 0.18 6.62 22.31
C VAL A 150 0.50 8.07 21.98
N THR A 151 1.22 8.77 22.85
CA THR A 151 1.83 10.06 22.52
C THR A 151 3.31 9.86 22.25
N LEU A 152 3.73 10.25 21.04
CA LEU A 152 5.13 10.34 20.63
C LEU A 152 5.59 11.79 20.82
N ASP A 153 6.65 11.99 21.60
CA ASP A 153 7.26 13.30 21.86
C ASP A 153 8.76 13.21 21.59
N GLY A 154 9.42 14.33 21.31
CA GLY A 154 10.86 14.36 21.05
C GLY A 154 11.23 15.25 19.88
N ARG A 155 12.35 14.94 19.22
CA ARG A 155 12.90 15.75 18.11
C ARG A 155 13.45 14.89 16.99
N VAL A 156 13.16 15.30 15.76
CA VAL A 156 13.66 14.73 14.51
C VAL A 156 14.08 15.85 13.57
N GLU A 157 14.74 15.52 12.47
CA GLU A 157 15.29 16.48 11.50
C GLU A 157 14.40 16.66 10.26
N SER A 158 13.38 15.79 10.06
CA SER A 158 12.43 15.94 8.97
C SER A 158 11.01 15.43 9.25
N GLN A 159 10.05 15.89 8.44
CA GLN A 159 8.67 15.39 8.46
C GLN A 159 8.59 13.89 8.08
N ALA A 160 9.49 13.40 7.23
CA ALA A 160 9.54 11.99 6.86
C ALA A 160 9.88 11.09 8.06
N GLU A 161 10.85 11.51 8.89
CA GLU A 161 11.21 10.81 10.13
C GLU A 161 10.04 10.84 11.14
N LYS A 162 9.41 12.02 11.31
CA LYS A 162 8.22 12.19 12.16
C LYS A 162 7.10 11.24 11.75
N LYS A 163 6.82 11.13 10.46
CA LYS A 163 5.79 10.24 9.91
C LYS A 163 6.18 8.77 10.10
N LEU A 164 7.43 8.41 9.84
CA LEU A 164 7.91 7.03 9.99
C LEU A 164 7.80 6.53 11.43
N ALA A 165 8.10 7.36 12.44
CA ALA A 165 7.92 6.99 13.85
C ALA A 165 6.44 6.64 14.17
N ALA A 166 5.49 7.38 13.61
CA ALA A 166 4.07 7.05 13.73
C ALA A 166 3.73 5.74 12.99
N GLU A 167 4.25 5.52 11.78
CA GLU A 167 4.02 4.29 11.01
C GLU A 167 4.55 3.03 11.72
N VAL A 168 5.73 3.12 12.35
CA VAL A 168 6.28 2.03 13.18
C VAL A 168 5.36 1.77 14.37
N THR A 169 4.86 2.82 15.01
CA THR A 169 3.93 2.73 16.16
C THR A 169 2.60 2.10 15.80
N LYS A 170 2.04 2.36 14.60
CA LYS A 170 0.80 1.73 14.10
C LYS A 170 0.93 0.20 13.98
N GLY A 171 2.15 -0.29 13.78
CA GLY A 171 2.47 -1.72 13.70
C GLY A 171 2.51 -2.44 15.07
N VAL A 172 2.06 -1.81 16.15
CA VAL A 172 2.03 -2.41 17.49
C VAL A 172 0.59 -2.68 17.94
N LYS A 173 0.31 -3.91 18.32
CA LYS A 173 -1.00 -4.36 18.79
C LYS A 173 -1.36 -3.70 20.12
N GLY A 174 -2.63 -3.32 20.24
CA GLY A 174 -3.15 -2.58 21.42
C GLY A 174 -3.12 -1.07 21.25
N VAL A 175 -2.38 -0.53 20.26
CA VAL A 175 -2.41 0.91 19.96
C VAL A 175 -3.78 1.28 19.39
N LYS A 176 -4.46 2.19 20.09
CA LYS A 176 -5.80 2.67 19.76
C LYS A 176 -5.77 3.94 18.92
N ASP A 177 -4.87 4.86 19.27
CA ASP A 177 -4.65 6.10 18.53
C ASP A 177 -3.23 6.64 18.78
N ILE A 178 -2.78 7.56 17.94
CA ILE A 178 -1.45 8.16 18.04
C ILE A 178 -1.55 9.67 18.01
N ILE A 179 -0.99 10.32 19.04
CA ILE A 179 -0.73 11.75 19.08
C ILE A 179 0.76 11.93 18.77
N ASN A 180 1.08 12.56 17.63
CA ASN A 180 2.45 12.73 17.18
C ASN A 180 2.94 14.17 17.43
N ASP A 181 3.41 14.41 18.65
CA ASP A 181 3.91 15.70 19.14
C ASP A 181 5.43 15.86 18.93
N ILE A 182 6.07 14.98 18.16
CA ILE A 182 7.48 15.10 17.79
C ILE A 182 7.71 16.46 17.11
N GLY A 183 8.67 17.23 17.63
CA GLY A 183 9.10 18.48 17.01
C GLY A 183 10.10 18.23 15.89
N ILE A 184 10.09 19.07 14.85
CA ILE A 184 11.13 19.04 13.81
C ILE A 184 12.15 20.14 14.11
N VAL A 185 13.43 19.79 14.07
CA VAL A 185 14.53 20.73 14.23
C VAL A 185 15.42 20.62 12.99
N TYR A 186 15.25 21.58 12.08
CA TYR A 186 16.08 21.65 10.89
C TYR A 186 17.52 22.02 11.23
N PRO A 187 18.54 21.37 10.64
CA PRO A 187 19.95 21.71 10.87
C PRO A 187 20.31 23.11 10.40
N THR A 188 19.58 23.64 9.42
CA THR A 188 19.83 24.94 8.79
C THR A 188 18.51 25.64 8.46
N GLU A 189 18.43 26.93 8.76
CA GLU A 189 17.35 27.79 8.25
C GLU A 189 17.52 27.99 6.73
N ARG A 190 16.40 28.01 6.02
CA ARG A 190 16.34 28.18 4.56
C ARG A 190 15.32 29.25 4.20
N SER A 191 15.61 30.00 3.15
CA SER A 191 14.70 31.05 2.66
C SER A 191 13.62 30.46 1.75
N GLY A 192 12.47 31.15 1.64
CA GLY A 192 11.41 30.77 0.69
C GLY A 192 11.90 30.71 -0.77
N GLU A 193 12.89 31.56 -1.13
CA GLU A 193 13.52 31.58 -2.45
C GLU A 193 14.32 30.28 -2.76
N GLU A 194 14.76 29.56 -1.73
CA GLU A 194 15.44 28.26 -1.88
C GLU A 194 14.46 27.08 -1.81
N ILE A 195 13.40 27.22 -0.99
CA ILE A 195 12.43 26.15 -0.73
C ILE A 195 11.48 25.97 -1.92
N GLN A 196 10.92 27.07 -2.45
CA GLN A 196 9.92 27.02 -3.52
C GLN A 196 10.38 26.24 -4.76
N PRO A 197 11.54 26.56 -5.39
CA PRO A 197 11.97 25.84 -6.60
C PRO A 197 12.28 24.36 -6.34
N GLU A 198 12.66 23.99 -5.11
CA GLU A 198 12.85 22.58 -4.77
C GLU A 198 11.52 21.83 -4.71
N ILE A 199 10.48 22.43 -4.11
CA ILE A 199 9.13 21.84 -4.08
C ILE A 199 8.59 21.70 -5.51
N GLU A 200 8.69 22.76 -6.33
CA GLU A 200 8.27 22.72 -7.73
C GLU A 200 9.00 21.60 -8.50
N HIS A 201 10.30 21.46 -8.28
CA HIS A 201 11.09 20.38 -8.89
C HIS A 201 10.65 18.99 -8.43
N ARG A 202 10.32 18.82 -7.13
CA ARG A 202 9.82 17.54 -6.60
C ARG A 202 8.49 17.15 -7.20
N LEU A 203 7.55 18.11 -7.35
CA LEU A 203 6.27 17.86 -8.01
C LEU A 203 6.47 17.47 -9.49
N GLU A 204 7.38 18.14 -10.21
CA GLU A 204 7.77 17.79 -11.59
C GLU A 204 8.30 16.34 -11.69
N LEU A 205 9.06 15.89 -10.68
CA LEU A 205 9.64 14.55 -10.66
C LEU A 205 8.71 13.47 -10.09
N ASN A 206 7.60 13.83 -9.47
CA ASN A 206 6.65 12.84 -8.95
C ASN A 206 5.68 12.39 -10.06
N PRO A 207 5.68 11.12 -10.47
CA PRO A 207 4.77 10.61 -11.51
C PRO A 207 3.29 10.50 -11.08
N TYR A 208 2.99 10.70 -9.80
CA TYR A 208 1.62 10.66 -9.25
C TYR A 208 0.95 12.04 -9.17
N VAL A 209 1.67 13.09 -9.59
CA VAL A 209 1.22 14.48 -9.52
C VAL A 209 1.34 15.10 -10.91
N ASP A 210 0.31 15.81 -11.34
CA ASP A 210 0.38 16.75 -12.46
C ASP A 210 0.68 18.15 -11.93
N GLU A 211 1.95 18.55 -12.07
CA GLU A 211 2.46 19.81 -11.55
C GLU A 211 1.94 21.02 -12.32
N GLU A 212 1.49 20.86 -13.58
CA GLU A 212 1.06 21.98 -14.43
C GLU A 212 -0.18 22.71 -13.86
N LEU A 213 -0.94 22.03 -12.99
CA LEU A 213 -2.18 22.54 -12.38
C LEU A 213 -2.01 22.90 -10.89
N ILE A 214 -0.79 22.85 -10.37
CA ILE A 214 -0.47 23.14 -8.97
C ILE A 214 0.44 24.37 -8.90
N GLU A 215 -0.03 25.39 -8.20
CA GLU A 215 0.74 26.57 -7.84
C GLU A 215 1.31 26.42 -6.43
N VAL A 216 2.61 26.68 -6.28
CA VAL A 216 3.34 26.64 -5.02
C VAL A 216 3.72 28.06 -4.61
N GLN A 217 3.40 28.44 -3.37
CA GLN A 217 3.83 29.70 -2.77
C GLN A 217 4.48 29.42 -1.40
N VAL A 218 5.54 30.15 -1.06
CA VAL A 218 6.26 29.97 0.21
C VAL A 218 6.44 31.31 0.91
N GLU A 219 5.89 31.43 2.12
CA GLU A 219 6.02 32.60 2.99
C GLU A 219 6.41 32.14 4.40
N ASP A 220 7.51 32.65 4.95
CA ASP A 220 7.96 32.38 6.33
C ASP A 220 7.90 30.87 6.73
N ALA A 221 8.51 30.00 5.90
CA ALA A 221 8.51 28.53 6.06
C ALA A 221 7.13 27.83 5.95
N THR A 222 6.08 28.58 5.62
CA THR A 222 4.75 28.04 5.31
C THR A 222 4.59 27.90 3.80
N VAL A 223 4.26 26.69 3.35
CA VAL A 223 3.97 26.39 1.95
C VAL A 223 2.47 26.42 1.73
N THR A 224 2.01 27.13 0.71
CA THR A 224 0.62 27.07 0.24
C THR A 224 0.58 26.37 -1.11
N LEU A 225 -0.22 25.31 -1.21
CA LEU A 225 -0.52 24.62 -2.45
C LEU A 225 -1.93 24.99 -2.91
N SER A 226 -2.04 25.48 -4.15
CA SER A 226 -3.34 25.83 -4.73
C SER A 226 -3.47 25.39 -6.17
N GLY A 227 -4.70 25.22 -6.65
CA GLY A 227 -4.96 24.75 -8.01
C GLY A 227 -5.92 23.57 -8.06
N VAL A 228 -5.72 22.67 -9.01
CA VAL A 228 -6.62 21.55 -9.30
C VAL A 228 -5.83 20.25 -9.37
N VAL A 229 -6.35 19.21 -8.73
CA VAL A 229 -5.83 17.84 -8.77
C VAL A 229 -6.95 16.88 -9.15
N GLY A 230 -6.61 15.77 -9.80
CA GLY A 230 -7.59 14.81 -10.32
C GLY A 230 -8.12 13.82 -9.28
N SER A 231 -7.44 13.66 -8.14
CA SER A 231 -7.86 12.77 -7.05
C SER A 231 -7.38 13.24 -5.67
N VAL A 232 -7.97 12.68 -4.60
CA VAL A 232 -7.48 12.88 -3.22
C VAL A 232 -6.09 12.25 -3.06
N ALA A 233 -5.83 11.11 -3.71
CA ALA A 233 -4.52 10.49 -3.64
C ALA A 233 -3.43 11.39 -4.25
N GLU A 234 -3.68 12.02 -5.39
CA GLU A 234 -2.77 13.02 -5.98
C GLU A 234 -2.60 14.24 -5.06
N LYS A 235 -3.69 14.74 -4.46
CA LYS A 235 -3.62 15.81 -3.44
C LYS A 235 -2.66 15.44 -2.31
N ASN A 236 -2.79 14.22 -1.79
CA ASN A 236 -1.93 13.69 -0.73
C ASN A 236 -0.47 13.56 -1.21
N HIS A 237 -0.22 13.17 -2.46
CA HIS A 237 1.14 13.15 -3.02
C HIS A 237 1.74 14.56 -3.07
N ALA A 238 1.02 15.55 -3.60
CA ALA A 238 1.47 16.94 -3.64
C ALA A 238 1.75 17.51 -2.25
N TYR A 239 0.87 17.24 -1.28
CA TYR A 239 1.07 17.60 0.12
C TYR A 239 2.35 16.99 0.71
N ASN A 240 2.59 15.68 0.48
CA ASN A 240 3.79 15.02 0.98
C ASN A 240 5.07 15.52 0.28
N ASP A 241 5.00 15.88 -1.00
CA ASP A 241 6.16 16.39 -1.75
C ASP A 241 6.56 17.81 -1.33
N ALA A 242 5.60 18.62 -0.86
CA ALA A 242 5.85 19.96 -0.34
C ALA A 242 6.66 19.99 0.96
N TRP A 243 6.74 18.88 1.69
CA TRP A 243 7.57 18.78 2.90
C TRP A 243 9.05 18.60 2.53
N VAL A 244 9.73 19.72 2.32
CA VAL A 244 11.19 19.79 2.18
C VAL A 244 11.87 20.31 3.44
N ALA A 245 13.19 20.19 3.53
CA ALA A 245 13.94 20.74 4.66
C ALA A 245 13.67 22.26 4.78
N GLY A 246 13.30 22.72 5.99
CA GLY A 246 12.97 24.11 6.28
C GLY A 246 11.48 24.48 6.19
N VAL A 247 10.59 23.57 5.80
CA VAL A 247 9.13 23.81 5.79
C VAL A 247 8.53 23.50 7.15
N GLU A 248 7.82 24.44 7.77
CA GLU A 248 7.17 24.24 9.08
C GLU A 248 5.68 23.90 8.96
N GLU A 249 5.01 24.39 7.91
CA GLU A 249 3.59 24.17 7.66
C GLU A 249 3.32 24.04 6.16
N VAL A 250 2.36 23.17 5.80
CA VAL A 250 1.87 23.03 4.42
C VAL A 250 0.35 23.18 4.46
N ASP A 251 -0.17 24.24 3.82
CA ASP A 251 -1.60 24.45 3.58
C ASP A 251 -1.95 24.01 2.16
N ASP A 252 -2.70 22.90 2.06
CA ASP A 252 -3.22 22.37 0.79
C ASP A 252 -4.73 22.62 0.60
N SER A 253 -5.33 23.48 1.42
CA SER A 253 -6.76 23.80 1.35
C SER A 253 -7.16 24.47 0.03
N GLY A 254 -6.18 25.09 -0.64
CA GLY A 254 -6.30 25.66 -1.99
C GLY A 254 -6.38 24.62 -3.12
N LEU A 255 -5.97 23.36 -2.89
CA LEU A 255 -6.06 22.29 -3.88
C LEU A 255 -7.48 21.73 -3.96
N LYS A 256 -8.11 21.88 -5.12
CA LYS A 256 -9.45 21.36 -5.42
C LYS A 256 -9.38 20.04 -6.17
N VAL A 257 -10.08 19.03 -5.65
CA VAL A 257 -10.22 17.74 -6.33
C VAL A 257 -11.34 17.82 -7.36
N GLU A 258 -10.98 17.73 -8.64
CA GLU A 258 -11.90 17.72 -9.79
C GLU A 258 -11.60 16.53 -10.72
N TRP A 259 -12.52 15.57 -10.81
CA TRP A 259 -12.29 14.34 -11.58
C TRP A 259 -12.46 14.52 -13.10
N ILE A 260 -13.24 15.51 -13.56
CA ILE A 260 -13.46 15.76 -15.00
C ILE A 260 -12.18 16.28 -15.66
N THR A 261 -11.31 16.94 -14.89
CA THR A 261 -9.97 17.32 -15.33
C THR A 261 -8.99 16.16 -15.33
N ALA A 262 -9.32 14.96 -14.83
CA ALA A 262 -8.42 13.79 -14.86
C ALA A 262 -8.07 13.33 -16.29
N ASP A 263 -9.00 13.43 -17.26
CA ASP A 263 -8.69 13.17 -18.68
C ASP A 263 -7.83 14.29 -19.30
N GLN A 264 -7.80 15.47 -18.67
CA GLN A 264 -6.94 16.59 -19.07
C GLN A 264 -5.59 16.60 -18.34
N GLY A 265 -5.53 16.07 -17.12
CA GLY A 265 -4.42 16.12 -16.17
C GLY A 265 -3.72 14.77 -15.90
N ARG A 266 -4.01 13.73 -16.70
CA ARG A 266 -2.99 12.68 -16.88
C ARG A 266 -1.82 13.35 -17.58
N ARG A 267 -0.69 13.53 -16.86
CA ARG A 267 0.54 14.11 -17.39
C ARG A 267 0.84 13.51 -18.77
N LYS A 268 0.51 14.25 -19.84
CA LYS A 268 0.59 13.76 -21.24
C LYS A 268 2.03 13.57 -21.71
N SER A 269 2.99 13.92 -20.87
CA SER A 269 4.40 14.13 -21.19
C SER A 269 5.37 13.34 -20.32
N LEU A 270 4.97 12.25 -19.63
CA LEU A 270 5.92 11.36 -18.94
C LEU A 270 7.01 10.78 -19.87
N ALA A 271 6.83 10.90 -21.19
CA ALA A 271 7.77 10.56 -22.23
C ALA A 271 8.81 11.66 -22.59
N VAL A 272 9.19 12.54 -21.66
CA VAL A 272 10.37 13.40 -21.85
C VAL A 272 11.64 12.54 -21.72
N VAL A 273 12.47 12.53 -22.77
CA VAL A 273 13.80 11.89 -22.73
C VAL A 273 14.65 12.67 -21.73
N ARG A 274 14.89 12.07 -20.56
CA ARG A 274 15.85 12.57 -19.57
C ARG A 274 17.22 11.98 -19.84
N THR A 275 18.26 12.76 -19.60
CA THR A 275 19.65 12.30 -19.61
C THR A 275 19.89 11.36 -18.42
N ASP A 276 20.91 10.50 -18.52
CA ASP A 276 21.30 9.63 -17.40
C ASP A 276 21.61 10.44 -16.13
N GLU A 277 22.07 11.69 -16.28
CA GLU A 277 22.37 12.59 -15.16
C GLU A 277 21.11 13.13 -14.49
N GLU A 278 20.10 13.57 -15.26
CA GLU A 278 18.80 13.99 -14.71
C GLU A 278 18.09 12.82 -14.03
N ILE A 279 18.19 11.62 -14.60
CA ILE A 279 17.65 10.40 -13.97
C ILE A 279 18.37 10.09 -12.67
N ARG A 280 19.71 10.25 -12.63
CA ARG A 280 20.51 10.05 -11.41
C ARG A 280 20.03 11.02 -10.32
N GLN A 281 19.88 12.29 -10.66
CA GLN A 281 19.41 13.32 -9.73
C GLN A 281 18.01 12.99 -9.20
N ALA A 282 17.07 12.61 -10.07
CA ALA A 282 15.71 12.27 -9.65
C ALA A 282 15.66 11.08 -8.68
N VAL A 283 16.55 10.09 -8.85
CA VAL A 283 16.66 8.95 -7.91
C VAL A 283 17.28 9.37 -6.59
N GLU A 284 18.33 10.20 -6.61
CA GLU A 284 18.97 10.72 -5.40
C GLU A 284 18.01 11.60 -4.59
N ASP A 285 17.26 12.46 -5.27
CA ASP A 285 16.23 13.28 -4.65
C ASP A 285 15.15 12.41 -4.03
N ALA A 286 14.68 11.34 -4.69
CA ALA A 286 13.72 10.42 -4.09
C ALA A 286 14.22 9.78 -2.79
N PHE A 287 15.51 9.45 -2.70
CA PHE A 287 16.12 8.84 -1.50
C PHE A 287 16.22 9.80 -0.32
N ILE A 288 16.44 11.09 -0.56
CA ILE A 288 16.56 12.11 0.51
C ILE A 288 15.27 12.17 1.36
N TYR A 289 14.12 11.90 0.72
CA TYR A 289 12.81 12.09 1.32
C TYR A 289 12.11 10.79 1.75
N ASP A 290 12.73 9.63 1.49
CA ASP A 290 12.29 8.36 2.09
C ASP A 290 13.07 8.10 3.39
N ALA A 291 12.39 8.25 4.53
CA ALA A 291 12.95 7.97 5.85
C ALA A 291 13.48 6.53 6.02
N ARG A 292 13.06 5.58 5.17
CA ARG A 292 13.56 4.20 5.15
C ARG A 292 14.91 4.06 4.45
N VAL A 293 15.34 5.08 3.70
CA VAL A 293 16.48 5.03 2.78
C VAL A 293 17.51 6.10 3.10
N PHE A 294 17.08 7.32 3.46
CA PHE A 294 17.94 8.52 3.58
C PHE A 294 19.15 8.34 4.50
N SER A 295 19.03 7.54 5.56
CA SER A 295 20.11 7.30 6.54
C SER A 295 21.23 6.42 5.99
N PHE A 296 21.03 5.78 4.83
CA PHE A 296 21.98 4.87 4.20
C PHE A 296 22.69 5.52 3.02
N ALA A 297 24.01 5.40 2.98
CA ALA A 297 24.80 5.79 1.82
C ALA A 297 24.63 4.77 0.68
N ILE A 298 23.79 5.11 -0.29
CA ILE A 298 23.53 4.30 -1.49
C ILE A 298 24.11 5.01 -2.71
N ASP A 299 24.98 4.31 -3.44
CA ASP A 299 25.58 4.81 -4.67
C ASP A 299 24.60 4.59 -5.84
N VAL A 300 24.28 5.66 -6.56
CA VAL A 300 23.41 5.64 -7.74
C VAL A 300 24.24 5.83 -9.02
N ASN A 301 24.21 4.85 -9.92
CA ASN A 301 24.80 4.97 -11.25
C ASN A 301 23.76 4.73 -12.34
N VAL A 302 23.70 5.61 -13.33
CA VAL A 302 22.75 5.48 -14.44
C VAL A 302 23.49 5.30 -15.75
N ARG A 303 23.05 4.31 -16.53
CA ARG A 303 23.54 4.07 -17.90
C ARG A 303 22.40 3.64 -18.80
N ASN A 304 22.13 4.43 -19.84
CA ASN A 304 21.05 4.17 -20.79
C ASN A 304 19.71 3.97 -20.06
N ALA A 305 19.35 4.90 -19.17
CA ALA A 305 18.19 4.84 -18.28
C ALA A 305 18.11 3.60 -17.38
N THR A 306 19.17 2.77 -17.30
CA THR A 306 19.28 1.70 -16.30
C THR A 306 19.97 2.25 -15.07
N VAL A 307 19.24 2.33 -13.97
CA VAL A 307 19.76 2.64 -12.64
C VAL A 307 20.42 1.40 -12.05
N ILE A 308 21.60 1.58 -11.48
CA ILE A 308 22.38 0.58 -10.76
C ILE A 308 22.57 1.13 -9.36
N LEU A 309 22.03 0.42 -8.37
CA LEU A 309 22.15 0.77 -6.96
C LEU A 309 23.21 -0.14 -6.31
N ASP A 310 24.20 0.45 -5.66
CA ASP A 310 25.16 -0.25 -4.78
C ASP A 310 25.20 0.45 -3.42
N GLY A 311 25.88 -0.15 -2.43
CA GLY A 311 25.91 0.35 -1.06
C GLY A 311 25.51 -0.71 -0.03
N VAL A 312 25.39 -0.24 1.21
CA VAL A 312 25.07 -1.07 2.38
C VAL A 312 23.88 -0.46 3.11
N VAL A 313 22.96 -1.33 3.53
CA VAL A 313 21.82 -0.98 4.39
C VAL A 313 21.70 -2.01 5.51
N ASP A 314 20.87 -1.72 6.50
CA ASP A 314 20.81 -2.54 7.71
C ASP A 314 19.73 -3.61 7.69
N ASN A 315 18.68 -3.46 6.88
CA ASN A 315 17.61 -4.44 6.72
C ASN A 315 17.16 -4.63 5.26
N LEU A 316 16.34 -5.66 5.02
CA LEU A 316 15.81 -5.94 3.69
C LEU A 316 14.81 -4.87 3.23
N ARG A 317 14.09 -4.23 4.15
CA ARG A 317 13.12 -3.18 3.84
C ARG A 317 13.75 -1.98 3.17
N ALA A 318 14.83 -1.41 3.73
CA ALA A 318 15.57 -0.31 3.14
C ALA A 318 16.10 -0.67 1.74
N LYS A 319 16.63 -1.88 1.59
CA LYS A 319 17.07 -2.38 0.27
C LYS A 319 15.93 -2.42 -0.76
N ARG A 320 14.72 -2.83 -0.34
CA ARG A 320 13.54 -2.89 -1.21
C ARG A 320 13.00 -1.50 -1.52
N ALA A 321 12.91 -0.63 -0.51
CA ALA A 321 12.49 0.76 -0.61
C ALA A 321 13.35 1.52 -1.62
N ALA A 322 14.68 1.49 -1.49
CA ALA A 322 15.58 2.15 -2.45
C ALA A 322 15.37 1.66 -3.91
N ALA A 323 15.05 0.38 -4.12
CA ALA A 323 14.76 -0.13 -5.46
C ALA A 323 13.35 0.19 -5.96
N GLU A 324 12.42 0.50 -5.05
CA GLU A 324 11.09 1.02 -5.35
C GLU A 324 11.16 2.50 -5.71
N ASP A 325 11.78 3.33 -4.88
CA ASP A 325 11.92 4.77 -5.14
C ASP A 325 12.67 4.99 -6.46
N ALA A 326 13.76 4.25 -6.68
CA ALA A 326 14.48 4.31 -7.95
C ALA A 326 13.65 3.82 -9.15
N ARG A 327 12.70 2.89 -8.99
CA ARG A 327 11.82 2.47 -10.10
C ARG A 327 10.76 3.52 -10.41
N ASN A 328 10.35 4.25 -9.39
CA ASN A 328 9.27 5.23 -9.47
C ASN A 328 9.80 6.61 -9.91
N ALA A 329 11.11 6.85 -9.83
CA ALA A 329 11.74 8.06 -10.34
C ALA A 329 11.55 8.23 -11.86
N VAL A 330 11.27 9.46 -12.29
CA VAL A 330 11.01 9.81 -13.69
C VAL A 330 12.22 9.48 -14.58
N GLY A 331 11.94 8.90 -15.76
CA GLY A 331 12.95 8.52 -16.75
C GLY A 331 13.64 7.18 -16.47
N VAL A 332 13.41 6.52 -15.33
CA VAL A 332 14.01 5.22 -15.04
C VAL A 332 13.38 4.11 -15.87
N TRP A 333 14.21 3.45 -16.68
CA TRP A 333 13.78 2.31 -17.48
C TRP A 333 13.89 0.98 -16.73
N ARG A 334 14.97 0.81 -15.94
CA ARG A 334 15.24 -0.43 -15.22
C ARG A 334 16.11 -0.16 -14.00
N VAL A 335 15.82 -0.85 -12.90
CA VAL A 335 16.68 -0.86 -11.71
C VAL A 335 17.42 -2.19 -11.60
N LYS A 336 18.73 -2.12 -11.36
CA LYS A 336 19.58 -3.23 -10.92
C LYS A 336 20.02 -2.95 -9.49
N ASN A 337 19.43 -3.67 -8.54
CA ASN A 337 19.72 -3.49 -7.13
C ASN A 337 20.82 -4.47 -6.67
N TYR A 338 22.00 -3.95 -6.39
CA TYR A 338 23.15 -4.67 -5.83
C TYR A 338 23.45 -4.31 -4.37
N ILE A 339 22.59 -3.51 -3.73
CA ILE A 339 22.68 -3.14 -2.30
C ILE A 339 22.81 -4.40 -1.45
N LYS A 340 23.70 -4.35 -0.46
CA LYS A 340 23.95 -5.45 0.50
C LYS A 340 23.32 -5.10 1.84
N VAL A 341 22.64 -6.07 2.44
CA VAL A 341 22.16 -5.92 3.82
C VAL A 341 23.27 -6.37 4.76
N ARG A 342 23.83 -5.44 5.54
CA ARG A 342 24.90 -5.67 6.51
C ARG A 342 24.79 -4.62 7.64
N PRO A 343 24.04 -4.90 8.71
CA PRO A 343 23.94 -3.99 9.85
C PRO A 343 25.32 -3.72 10.47
N GLU A 344 25.51 -2.53 11.02
CA GLU A 344 26.78 -2.12 11.65
C GLU A 344 27.19 -3.09 12.77
N ALA A 345 26.23 -3.42 13.64
CA ALA A 345 26.38 -4.48 14.63
C ALA A 345 26.05 -5.84 13.99
N PRO A 346 27.01 -6.77 13.86
CA PRO A 346 26.73 -8.09 13.29
C PRO A 346 25.80 -8.87 14.23
N LEU A 347 24.66 -9.29 13.70
CA LEU A 347 23.68 -10.11 14.42
C LEU A 347 23.85 -11.58 14.06
N SER A 348 23.73 -12.48 15.04
CA SER A 348 23.68 -13.91 14.76
C SER A 348 22.32 -14.31 14.17
N ASP A 349 22.26 -15.47 13.52
CA ASP A 349 20.99 -16.03 13.03
C ASP A 349 19.97 -16.22 14.17
N ASP A 350 20.43 -16.57 15.38
CA ASP A 350 19.57 -16.72 16.57
C ASP A 350 19.01 -15.37 17.04
N ASP A 351 19.84 -14.30 17.04
CA ASP A 351 19.38 -12.96 17.38
C ASP A 351 18.32 -12.46 16.39
N ILE A 352 18.55 -12.68 15.09
CA ILE A 352 17.59 -12.32 14.04
C ILE A 352 16.29 -13.12 14.21
N ALA A 353 16.37 -14.43 14.48
CA ALA A 353 15.20 -15.27 14.70
C ALA A 353 14.37 -14.76 15.89
N GLN A 354 15.02 -14.38 16.99
CA GLN A 354 14.38 -13.82 18.16
C GLN A 354 13.70 -12.48 17.84
N LYS A 355 14.40 -11.55 17.20
CA LYS A 355 13.86 -10.23 16.82
C LYS A 355 12.68 -10.34 15.85
N VAL A 356 12.77 -11.20 14.84
CA VAL A 356 11.65 -11.48 13.91
C VAL A 356 10.45 -12.05 14.66
N SER A 357 10.67 -13.02 15.55
CA SER A 357 9.58 -13.60 16.34
C SER A 357 8.89 -12.55 17.21
N GLN A 358 9.65 -11.66 17.85
CA GLN A 358 9.11 -10.56 18.65
C GLN A 358 8.35 -9.54 17.78
N ALA A 359 8.87 -9.22 16.60
CA ALA A 359 8.22 -8.31 15.66
C ALA A 359 6.86 -8.86 15.17
N LEU A 360 6.77 -10.16 14.88
CA LEU A 360 5.50 -10.80 14.50
C LEU A 360 4.53 -10.87 15.69
N MET A 361 5.01 -11.14 16.92
CA MET A 361 4.17 -11.21 18.12
C MET A 361 3.57 -9.86 18.55
N ARG A 362 4.21 -8.74 18.20
CA ARG A 362 3.68 -7.39 18.47
C ARG A 362 2.79 -6.86 17.36
N ASP A 363 2.77 -7.49 16.20
CA ASP A 363 2.05 -6.98 15.03
C ASP A 363 0.53 -7.26 15.13
N PRO A 364 -0.34 -6.26 14.93
CA PRO A 364 -1.79 -6.43 15.11
C PRO A 364 -2.47 -7.33 14.06
N VAL A 365 -1.82 -7.59 12.93
CA VAL A 365 -2.39 -8.40 11.83
C VAL A 365 -2.01 -9.86 12.00
N VAL A 366 -0.73 -10.14 12.27
CA VAL A 366 -0.20 -11.51 12.20
C VAL A 366 0.03 -12.19 13.55
N GLU A 367 -0.07 -11.47 14.67
CA GLU A 367 0.21 -12.02 16.01
C GLU A 367 -0.64 -13.23 16.38
N ARG A 368 -1.86 -13.34 15.85
CA ARG A 368 -2.80 -14.43 16.14
C ARG A 368 -2.39 -15.78 15.53
N TYR A 369 -1.46 -15.75 14.56
CA TYR A 369 -1.05 -16.94 13.83
C TYR A 369 0.19 -17.57 14.43
N GLU A 370 0.23 -18.91 14.41
CA GLU A 370 1.42 -19.66 14.79
C GLU A 370 2.43 -19.67 13.63
N ILE A 371 3.21 -18.60 13.52
CA ILE A 371 4.28 -18.47 12.51
C ILE A 371 5.60 -18.94 13.11
N SER A 372 6.14 -20.02 12.55
CA SER A 372 7.47 -20.54 12.88
C SER A 372 8.55 -19.80 12.09
N VAL A 373 9.56 -19.31 12.80
CA VAL A 373 10.69 -18.55 12.22
C VAL A 373 11.96 -19.39 12.29
N ARG A 374 12.65 -19.55 11.16
CA ARG A 374 13.98 -20.15 11.09
C ARG A 374 14.92 -19.23 10.31
N VAL A 375 16.17 -19.12 10.74
CA VAL A 375 17.16 -18.27 10.08
C VAL A 375 18.41 -19.08 9.73
N PHE A 376 18.92 -18.90 8.51
CA PHE A 376 20.17 -19.51 8.09
C PHE A 376 20.93 -18.57 7.15
N ASN A 377 22.15 -18.18 7.54
CA ASN A 377 22.94 -17.15 6.85
C ASN A 377 22.10 -15.89 6.60
N HIS A 378 21.46 -15.38 7.64
CA HIS A 378 20.63 -14.17 7.61
C HIS A 378 19.38 -14.24 6.69
N LYS A 379 19.07 -15.42 6.15
CA LYS A 379 17.85 -15.66 5.36
C LYS A 379 16.78 -16.22 6.27
N VAL A 380 15.63 -15.55 6.30
CA VAL A 380 14.50 -15.93 7.14
C VAL A 380 13.58 -16.86 6.37
N TYR A 381 13.12 -17.91 7.02
CA TYR A 381 12.10 -18.85 6.54
C TYR A 381 10.90 -18.74 7.47
N LEU A 382 9.74 -18.39 6.90
CA LEU A 382 8.47 -18.31 7.61
C LEU A 382 7.63 -19.53 7.24
N ASP A 383 7.30 -20.37 8.21
CA ASP A 383 6.46 -21.56 8.05
C ASP A 383 5.22 -21.46 8.95
N GLY A 384 4.09 -22.05 8.54
CA GLY A 384 2.83 -21.97 9.27
C GLY A 384 1.63 -21.82 8.35
N SER A 385 0.51 -21.38 8.90
CA SER A 385 -0.72 -21.08 8.15
C SER A 385 -1.30 -19.73 8.52
N VAL A 386 -1.87 -19.06 7.54
CA VAL A 386 -2.62 -17.80 7.67
C VAL A 386 -3.93 -17.90 6.90
N ASP A 387 -4.85 -16.98 7.12
CA ASP A 387 -6.20 -17.05 6.54
C ASP A 387 -6.27 -16.43 5.15
N SER A 388 -5.48 -15.39 4.86
CA SER A 388 -5.39 -14.78 3.53
C SER A 388 -3.95 -14.56 3.08
N TYR A 389 -3.80 -14.22 1.79
CA TYR A 389 -2.50 -13.81 1.28
C TYR A 389 -2.09 -12.43 1.77
N TYR A 390 -3.02 -11.58 2.18
CA TYR A 390 -2.66 -10.31 2.82
C TYR A 390 -1.81 -10.56 4.06
N GLU A 391 -2.25 -11.43 4.99
CA GLU A 391 -1.47 -11.72 6.20
C GLU A 391 -0.15 -12.43 5.88
N LYS A 392 -0.14 -13.24 4.82
CA LYS A 392 1.10 -13.83 4.32
C LYS A 392 2.10 -12.74 3.92
N TYR A 393 1.69 -11.77 3.11
CA TYR A 393 2.59 -10.68 2.68
C TYR A 393 2.94 -9.73 3.83
N HIS A 394 1.99 -9.44 4.71
CA HIS A 394 2.22 -8.60 5.88
C HIS A 394 3.27 -9.21 6.81
N ALA A 395 3.24 -10.53 7.04
CA ALA A 395 4.29 -11.22 7.79
C ALA A 395 5.68 -11.06 7.15
N GLU A 396 5.77 -11.05 5.81
CA GLU A 396 7.01 -10.78 5.10
C GLU A 396 7.46 -9.32 5.26
N ASP A 397 6.56 -8.35 5.18
CA ASP A 397 6.88 -6.93 5.38
C ASP A 397 7.40 -6.68 6.80
N VAL A 398 6.68 -7.17 7.83
CA VAL A 398 7.10 -7.09 9.25
C VAL A 398 8.48 -7.71 9.44
N THR A 399 8.72 -8.87 8.84
CA THR A 399 10.03 -9.55 8.89
C THR A 399 11.12 -8.74 8.20
N SER A 400 10.82 -8.06 7.08
CA SER A 400 11.80 -7.30 6.30
C SER A 400 12.34 -6.06 7.02
N ARG A 401 11.60 -5.55 8.02
CA ARG A 401 11.98 -4.41 8.87
C ARG A 401 13.12 -4.75 9.83
N VAL A 402 13.29 -6.02 10.18
CA VAL A 402 14.26 -6.44 11.19
C VAL A 402 15.69 -6.31 10.67
N ALA A 403 16.54 -5.65 11.45
CA ALA A 403 17.96 -5.52 11.19
C ALA A 403 18.61 -6.89 10.91
N GLY A 404 19.46 -6.95 9.89
CA GLY A 404 20.20 -8.15 9.52
C GLY A 404 19.44 -9.16 8.66
N VAL A 405 18.13 -8.98 8.39
CA VAL A 405 17.39 -9.85 7.46
C VAL A 405 17.85 -9.58 6.02
N VAL A 406 18.45 -10.57 5.36
CA VAL A 406 19.03 -10.43 4.00
C VAL A 406 18.06 -10.87 2.89
N ASP A 407 17.26 -11.89 3.16
CA ASP A 407 16.29 -12.47 2.22
C ASP A 407 15.19 -13.17 3.02
N ILE A 408 13.99 -13.27 2.45
CA ILE A 408 12.85 -13.93 3.10
C ILE A 408 12.30 -15.00 2.17
N ARG A 409 12.11 -16.20 2.73
CA ARG A 409 11.40 -17.32 2.12
C ARG A 409 10.11 -17.54 2.88
N ASN A 410 9.06 -16.91 2.37
CA ASN A 410 7.73 -17.00 2.93
C ASN A 410 7.01 -18.28 2.45
N LEU A 411 7.03 -19.30 3.31
CA LEU A 411 6.44 -20.62 3.07
C LEU A 411 5.08 -20.78 3.77
N LEU A 412 4.50 -19.69 4.28
CA LEU A 412 3.17 -19.70 4.89
C LEU A 412 2.13 -20.25 3.90
N VAL A 413 1.28 -21.14 4.39
CA VAL A 413 0.18 -21.71 3.63
C VAL A 413 -1.07 -20.90 3.93
N VAL A 414 -1.74 -20.40 2.89
CA VAL A 414 -3.02 -19.73 3.04
C VAL A 414 -4.11 -20.79 3.11
N VAL A 415 -4.81 -20.86 4.23
CA VAL A 415 -5.87 -21.84 4.52
C VAL A 415 -7.20 -21.11 4.42
N ASP A 416 -7.60 -20.82 3.18
CA ASP A 416 -8.90 -20.20 2.93
C ASP A 416 -9.89 -21.19 2.32
N GLU A 417 -11.15 -21.09 2.75
CA GLU A 417 -12.32 -21.71 2.13
C GLU A 417 -12.93 -20.75 1.08
N TRP A 418 -12.13 -20.14 0.20
CA TRP A 418 -12.68 -19.22 -0.79
C TRP A 418 -13.61 -19.95 -1.78
N ALA A 419 -14.87 -19.52 -1.86
CA ALA A 419 -15.80 -19.92 -2.91
C ALA A 419 -15.39 -19.28 -4.25
N TRP A 420 -14.91 -20.11 -5.18
CA TRP A 420 -14.35 -19.68 -6.47
C TRP A 420 -15.28 -18.74 -7.26
N LYS A 421 -14.81 -17.53 -7.61
CA LYS A 421 -15.43 -16.66 -8.63
C LYS A 421 -15.16 -17.24 -10.01
N SER A 422 -16.14 -17.24 -10.92
CA SER A 422 -15.90 -17.66 -12.29
C SER A 422 -14.86 -16.74 -12.96
N ASP A 423 -14.12 -17.25 -13.94
CA ASP A 423 -13.14 -16.42 -14.67
C ASP A 423 -13.78 -15.17 -15.30
N GLN A 424 -15.05 -15.26 -15.69
CA GLN A 424 -15.82 -14.12 -16.19
C GLN A 424 -16.06 -13.07 -15.09
N ALA A 425 -16.44 -13.50 -13.88
CA ALA A 425 -16.63 -12.59 -12.76
C ALA A 425 -15.30 -11.92 -12.34
N ILE A 426 -14.21 -12.70 -12.28
CA ILE A 426 -12.87 -12.14 -12.02
C ILE A 426 -12.51 -11.13 -13.11
N LYS A 427 -12.78 -11.44 -14.38
CA LYS A 427 -12.49 -10.52 -15.48
C LYS A 427 -13.27 -9.21 -15.32
N GLU A 428 -14.57 -9.28 -15.06
CA GLU A 428 -15.44 -8.10 -14.86
C GLU A 428 -14.95 -7.26 -13.67
N ASP A 429 -14.64 -7.89 -12.54
CA ASP A 429 -14.12 -7.20 -11.36
C ASP A 429 -12.78 -6.51 -11.63
N ILE A 430 -11.89 -7.12 -12.43
CA ILE A 430 -10.61 -6.49 -12.83
C ILE A 430 -10.86 -5.31 -13.77
N GLU A 431 -11.77 -5.44 -14.75
CA GLU A 431 -12.09 -4.36 -15.68
C GLU A 431 -12.73 -3.17 -14.94
N ASP A 432 -13.61 -3.43 -13.98
CA ASP A 432 -14.18 -2.42 -13.08
C ASP A 432 -13.08 -1.79 -12.21
N ASP A 433 -12.17 -2.59 -11.63
CA ASP A 433 -11.05 -2.10 -10.83
C ASP A 433 -10.08 -1.20 -11.59
N LEU A 434 -9.85 -1.49 -12.87
CA LEU A 434 -9.05 -0.63 -13.75
C LEU A 434 -9.83 0.65 -14.12
N TYR A 435 -11.15 0.58 -14.29
CA TYR A 435 -11.98 1.74 -14.63
C TYR A 435 -12.03 2.78 -13.51
N TRP A 436 -12.16 2.33 -12.27
CA TRP A 436 -12.27 3.18 -11.09
C TRP A 436 -10.92 3.56 -10.48
N SER A 437 -9.82 2.96 -10.95
CA SER A 437 -8.46 3.34 -10.55
C SER A 437 -8.05 4.65 -11.20
N TYR A 438 -7.72 5.66 -10.39
CA TYR A 438 -7.18 6.93 -10.90
C TYR A 438 -5.84 6.73 -11.65
N PHE A 439 -5.03 5.78 -11.18
CA PHE A 439 -3.65 5.59 -11.64
C PHE A 439 -3.52 4.75 -12.92
N VAL A 440 -4.63 4.29 -13.49
CA VAL A 440 -4.60 3.40 -14.65
C VAL A 440 -5.50 3.90 -15.77
N ASP A 441 -4.93 4.03 -16.96
CA ASP A 441 -5.68 4.19 -18.19
C ASP A 441 -6.18 2.84 -18.69
N ASN A 442 -7.41 2.51 -18.31
CA ASN A 442 -8.02 1.24 -18.69
C ASN A 442 -8.24 1.09 -20.20
N GLU A 443 -8.32 2.20 -20.97
CA GLU A 443 -8.67 2.15 -22.40
C GLU A 443 -7.62 1.39 -23.25
N GLU A 444 -6.38 1.31 -22.75
CA GLU A 444 -5.28 0.63 -23.43
C GLU A 444 -4.92 -0.73 -22.83
N ILE A 445 -5.66 -1.20 -21.82
CA ILE A 445 -5.43 -2.46 -21.13
C ILE A 445 -6.54 -3.46 -21.46
N THR A 446 -6.15 -4.60 -22.02
CA THR A 446 -7.04 -5.75 -22.24
C THR A 446 -6.79 -6.80 -21.17
N VAL A 447 -7.87 -7.29 -20.56
CA VAL A 447 -7.86 -8.33 -19.53
C VAL A 447 -8.45 -9.63 -20.06
N THR A 448 -7.78 -10.74 -19.78
CA THR A 448 -8.34 -12.09 -19.96
C THR A 448 -8.07 -12.91 -18.70
N VAL A 449 -8.97 -13.83 -18.34
CA VAL A 449 -8.82 -14.69 -17.16
C VAL A 449 -9.08 -16.14 -17.57
N ASP A 450 -8.22 -17.05 -17.11
CA ASP A 450 -8.30 -18.49 -17.37
C ASP A 450 -7.84 -19.25 -16.14
N GLU A 451 -8.70 -20.10 -15.57
CA GLU A 451 -8.49 -20.83 -14.31
C GLU A 451 -8.01 -19.91 -13.16
N GLY A 452 -8.62 -18.73 -13.04
CA GLY A 452 -8.28 -17.69 -12.07
C GLY A 452 -6.96 -16.95 -12.36
N VAL A 453 -6.31 -17.20 -13.50
CA VAL A 453 -5.08 -16.51 -13.91
C VAL A 453 -5.42 -15.35 -14.83
N ALA A 454 -5.29 -14.12 -14.32
CA ALA A 454 -5.45 -12.92 -15.13
C ALA A 454 -4.23 -12.69 -16.03
N THR A 455 -4.48 -12.28 -17.26
CA THR A 455 -3.47 -11.88 -18.24
C THR A 455 -3.78 -10.47 -18.71
N LEU A 456 -2.84 -9.55 -18.44
CA LEU A 456 -2.93 -8.14 -18.83
C LEU A 456 -2.06 -7.91 -20.07
N THR A 457 -2.64 -7.34 -21.11
CA THR A 457 -1.93 -6.98 -22.35
C THR A 457 -2.32 -5.57 -22.77
N GLY A 458 -1.40 -4.80 -23.35
CA GLY A 458 -1.70 -3.40 -23.66
C GLY A 458 -0.47 -2.52 -23.59
N THR A 459 -0.74 -1.22 -23.49
CA THR A 459 0.26 -0.19 -23.22
C THR A 459 -0.08 0.58 -21.96
N VAL A 460 0.95 1.06 -21.28
CA VAL A 460 0.88 1.90 -20.07
C VAL A 460 1.94 2.99 -20.19
N GLU A 461 1.77 4.13 -19.58
CA GLU A 461 2.67 5.29 -19.66
C GLU A 461 3.89 5.15 -18.73
N SER A 462 3.79 4.37 -17.65
CA SER A 462 4.85 4.25 -16.64
C SER A 462 4.93 2.88 -15.96
N TRP A 463 6.02 2.64 -15.23
CA TRP A 463 6.13 1.47 -14.34
C TRP A 463 5.10 1.52 -13.19
N ASN A 464 4.66 2.71 -12.79
CA ASN A 464 3.68 2.89 -11.71
C ASN A 464 2.29 2.47 -12.18
N GLU A 465 1.89 2.91 -13.37
CA GLU A 465 0.65 2.46 -13.99
C GLU A 465 0.68 0.95 -14.24
N HIS A 466 1.82 0.40 -14.69
CA HIS A 466 2.01 -1.04 -14.80
C HIS A 466 1.79 -1.77 -13.45
N ALA A 467 2.36 -1.24 -12.36
CA ALA A 467 2.23 -1.81 -11.03
C ALA A 467 0.78 -1.69 -10.50
N ALA A 468 0.14 -0.54 -10.71
CA ALA A 468 -1.25 -0.29 -10.34
C ALA A 468 -2.19 -1.22 -11.10
N ALA A 469 -2.00 -1.45 -12.39
CA ALA A 469 -2.81 -2.39 -13.17
C ALA A 469 -2.67 -3.84 -12.68
N ILE A 470 -1.44 -4.26 -12.29
CA ILE A 470 -1.24 -5.57 -11.65
C ILE A 470 -1.97 -5.65 -10.32
N LYS A 471 -1.88 -4.60 -9.49
CA LYS A 471 -2.58 -4.51 -8.20
C LYS A 471 -4.09 -4.62 -8.39
N SER A 472 -4.68 -3.86 -9.31
CA SER A 472 -6.10 -3.97 -9.70
C SER A 472 -6.46 -5.38 -10.13
N ALA A 473 -5.60 -6.06 -10.89
CA ALA A 473 -5.86 -7.44 -11.30
C ALA A 473 -5.93 -8.43 -10.13
N PHE A 474 -5.10 -8.21 -9.11
CA PHE A 474 -5.23 -8.97 -7.87
C PHE A 474 -6.49 -8.59 -7.12
N GLU A 475 -6.73 -7.29 -6.91
CA GLU A 475 -7.92 -6.77 -6.21
C GLU A 475 -9.23 -7.32 -6.77
N GLY A 476 -9.34 -7.43 -8.09
CA GLY A 476 -10.47 -8.06 -8.80
C GLY A 476 -10.56 -9.60 -8.66
N GLY A 477 -9.68 -10.24 -7.90
CA GLY A 477 -9.78 -11.66 -7.54
C GLY A 477 -8.91 -12.63 -8.33
N ALA A 478 -7.92 -12.15 -9.09
CA ALA A 478 -6.98 -13.05 -9.77
C ALA A 478 -6.12 -13.82 -8.77
N LYS A 479 -6.01 -15.14 -8.97
CA LYS A 479 -5.07 -16.01 -8.24
C LYS A 479 -3.61 -15.73 -8.62
N SER A 480 -3.39 -15.35 -9.87
CA SER A 480 -2.07 -15.03 -10.41
C SER A 480 -2.24 -14.10 -11.59
N VAL A 481 -1.31 -13.16 -11.75
CA VAL A 481 -1.34 -12.17 -12.84
C VAL A 481 -0.15 -12.37 -13.77
N ARG A 482 -0.42 -12.48 -15.06
CA ARG A 482 0.58 -12.47 -16.15
C ARG A 482 0.49 -11.11 -16.84
N SER A 483 1.42 -10.21 -16.53
CA SER A 483 1.51 -8.94 -17.24
C SER A 483 2.39 -9.05 -18.48
N TYR A 484 1.85 -8.60 -19.61
CA TYR A 484 2.54 -8.32 -20.87
C TYR A 484 2.33 -6.85 -21.28
N LEU A 485 1.98 -5.98 -20.33
CA LEU A 485 1.85 -4.55 -20.53
C LEU A 485 3.20 -3.98 -21.00
N LYS A 486 3.14 -3.12 -22.01
CA LYS A 486 4.32 -2.42 -22.54
C LYS A 486 4.30 -0.98 -22.08
N ILE A 487 5.39 -0.52 -21.49
CA ILE A 487 5.52 0.90 -21.19
C ILE A 487 5.71 1.65 -22.52
N LYS A 488 4.87 2.65 -22.81
CA LYS A 488 5.02 3.55 -23.96
C LYS A 488 6.37 4.23 -23.82
N SER A 489 7.35 3.74 -24.56
CA SER A 489 8.71 4.25 -24.47
C SER A 489 8.75 5.71 -24.91
N THR A 490 9.54 6.52 -24.22
CA THR A 490 10.20 7.70 -24.78
C THR A 490 10.80 7.42 -26.17
N PRO A 491 10.81 8.36 -27.12
CA PRO A 491 11.20 8.11 -28.52
C PRO A 491 12.63 7.59 -28.72
N GLY A 492 12.76 6.48 -29.48
CA GLY A 492 13.79 6.29 -30.51
C GLY A 492 15.22 5.90 -30.15
N TYR A 493 15.74 6.11 -28.94
CA TYR A 493 17.18 5.91 -28.66
C TYR A 493 17.56 4.58 -28.00
N TYR A 494 16.61 3.87 -27.40
CA TYR A 494 16.88 2.62 -26.69
C TYR A 494 16.28 1.42 -27.44
N PRO A 495 17.09 0.40 -27.81
CA PRO A 495 16.60 -0.75 -28.55
C PRO A 495 15.45 -1.42 -27.79
N MET A 496 14.38 -1.76 -28.53
CA MET A 496 13.21 -2.49 -28.02
C MET A 496 13.63 -3.62 -27.07
N TYR A 497 13.49 -3.40 -25.78
CA TYR A 497 13.53 -4.50 -24.82
C TYR A 497 12.11 -5.01 -24.67
N GLN A 498 11.82 -6.18 -25.24
CA GLN A 498 10.69 -6.96 -24.78
C GLN A 498 11.02 -7.37 -23.34
N PRO A 499 10.24 -6.96 -22.32
CA PRO A 499 10.47 -7.45 -20.98
C PRO A 499 10.55 -8.97 -21.03
N ARG A 500 11.61 -9.56 -20.45
CA ARG A 500 11.67 -11.02 -20.28
C ARG A 500 10.35 -11.44 -19.66
N ARG A 501 9.78 -12.55 -20.11
CA ARG A 501 8.54 -13.12 -19.57
C ARG A 501 8.64 -13.20 -18.04
N HIS A 502 8.08 -12.23 -17.32
CA HIS A 502 7.98 -12.28 -15.88
C HIS A 502 6.62 -12.90 -15.59
N ARG A 503 6.62 -14.15 -15.15
CA ARG A 503 5.53 -14.60 -14.30
C ARG A 503 5.66 -13.77 -13.04
N TYR A 504 4.88 -12.70 -12.94
CA TYR A 504 4.63 -12.09 -11.66
C TYR A 504 3.75 -13.06 -10.89
N SER A 505 4.38 -14.02 -10.23
CA SER A 505 3.74 -14.73 -9.13
C SER A 505 3.71 -13.77 -7.93
N TYR A 506 2.98 -12.66 -8.06
CA TYR A 506 2.16 -12.27 -6.95
C TYR A 506 1.12 -13.40 -6.89
N HIS A 507 1.22 -14.21 -5.85
CA HIS A 507 0.18 -15.16 -5.52
C HIS A 507 -0.61 -14.47 -4.44
N ARG A 508 -1.79 -13.99 -4.84
CA ARG A 508 -2.85 -13.61 -3.91
C ARG A 508 -3.59 -14.85 -3.50
#